data_AF-A0AAD9JS92-F1
#
_entry.id   AF-A0AAD9JS92-F1
#
_cell.length_a   1.000
_cell.length_b   1.000
_cell.length_c   1.000
_cell.angle_alpha   90.00
_cell.angle_beta   90.00
_cell.angle_gamma   90.00
#
_symmetry.space_group_name_H-M   'P 1'
#
loop_
_entity.id
_entity.type
_entity.pdbx_description
1 polymer ?
#
loop_
_entity_poly.entity_id
_entity_poly.type
_entity_poly.pdbx_seq_one_letter_code
_entity_poly.pdbx_strand_id
1 'polypeptide(L)'
;MSSMDHLKDIACEAIDKTAEDLSGISREIWSNPEEGFQDYHAQNILTDYLEKKGFPVERQYVIDTGFRAIYGSHSKPNISILCEYDSLPDIGHACGHNLISEVGIGAALGIKAAIDEARDAGRQLGTV
;
A
#
# COMPACT_ATOMS: atom_id res chain seq x y z
N MET A 1 4.40 -15.25 23.83
CA MET A 1 3.60 -14.51 22.83
C MET A 1 2.86 -15.52 21.97
N SER A 2 1.61 -15.27 21.59
CA SER A 2 0.92 -16.17 20.67
C SER A 2 1.53 -16.07 19.28
N SER A 3 1.33 -17.09 18.45
CA SER A 3 1.77 -17.06 17.05
C SER A 3 1.15 -15.89 16.26
N MET A 4 -0.01 -15.39 16.70
CA MET A 4 -0.66 -14.23 16.08
C MET A 4 -0.03 -12.91 16.53
N ASP A 5 0.32 -12.78 17.81
CA ASP A 5 0.98 -11.58 18.33
C ASP A 5 2.33 -11.36 17.65
N HIS A 6 3.08 -12.45 17.46
CA HIS A 6 4.35 -12.38 16.74
C HIS A 6 4.19 -11.85 15.30
N LEU A 7 3.17 -12.31 14.56
CA LEU A 7 2.92 -11.81 13.20
C LEU A 7 2.51 -10.34 13.19
N LYS A 8 1.81 -9.86 14.22
CA LYS A 8 1.49 -8.44 14.38
C LYS A 8 2.75 -7.62 14.61
N ASP A 9 3.67 -8.09 15.45
CA ASP A 9 4.94 -7.41 15.68
C ASP A 9 5.76 -7.31 14.38
N ILE A 10 5.84 -8.40 13.61
CA ILE A 10 6.53 -8.41 12.31
C ILE A 10 5.91 -7.40 11.34
N ALA A 11 4.58 -7.31 11.31
CA ALA A 11 3.88 -6.33 10.49
C ALA A 11 4.20 -4.88 10.93
N CYS A 12 4.12 -4.60 12.24
CA CYS A 12 4.46 -3.29 12.80
C CYS A 12 5.92 -2.91 12.51
N GLU A 13 6.86 -3.83 12.73
CA GLU A 13 8.27 -3.58 12.43
C GLU A 13 8.54 -3.29 10.96
N ALA A 14 7.84 -3.97 10.04
CA ALA A 14 7.97 -3.72 8.62
C ALA A 14 7.46 -2.32 8.23
N ILE A 15 6.36 -1.88 8.85
CA ILE A 15 5.82 -0.53 8.69
C ILE A 15 6.82 0.50 9.24
N ASP A 16 7.30 0.32 10.48
CA ASP A 16 8.22 1.24 11.14
C ASP A 16 9.54 1.39 10.36
N LYS A 17 10.09 0.28 9.83
CA LYS A 17 11.30 0.28 8.99
C LYS A 17 11.12 1.04 7.67
N THR A 18 9.89 1.28 7.24
CA THR A 18 9.57 2.00 5.99
C THR A 18 8.93 3.36 6.22
N ALA A 19 8.84 3.82 7.48
CA ALA A 19 8.14 5.05 7.83
C ALA A 19 8.70 6.31 7.12
N GLU A 20 10.01 6.41 6.94
CA GLU A 20 10.61 7.54 6.21
C GLU A 20 10.26 7.53 4.72
N ASP A 21 10.31 6.35 4.08
CA ASP A 21 9.90 6.18 2.68
C ASP A 21 8.40 6.57 2.51
N LEU A 22 7.54 6.05 3.39
CA LEU A 22 6.09 6.28 3.39
C LEU A 22 5.76 7.76 3.60
N SER A 23 6.37 8.40 4.60
CA SER A 23 6.18 9.83 4.86
C SER A 23 6.70 10.69 3.70
N GLY A 24 7.79 10.27 3.05
CA GLY A 24 8.31 10.91 1.84
C GLY A 24 7.31 10.87 0.69
N ILE A 25 6.73 9.70 0.40
CA ILE A 25 5.70 9.52 -0.63
C ILE A 25 4.47 10.38 -0.34
N SER A 26 3.99 10.35 0.91
CA SER A 26 2.84 11.14 1.35
C SER A 26 3.04 12.64 1.15
N ARG A 27 4.24 13.14 1.48
CA ARG A 27 4.60 14.56 1.27
C ARG A 27 4.71 14.90 -0.21
N GLU A 28 5.27 14.00 -1.02
CA GLU A 28 5.39 14.19 -2.46
C GLU A 28 4.01 14.29 -3.13
N ILE A 29 3.07 13.40 -2.77
CA ILE A 29 1.67 13.47 -3.23
C ILE A 29 1.03 14.77 -2.74
N TRP A 30 1.17 15.11 -1.46
CA TRP A 30 0.64 16.35 -0.90
C TRP A 30 1.11 17.60 -1.66
N SER A 31 2.39 17.64 -2.03
CA SER A 31 3.02 18.78 -2.70
C SER A 31 2.68 18.87 -4.20
N ASN A 32 2.15 17.81 -4.80
CA ASN A 32 1.79 17.75 -6.21
C ASN A 32 0.34 17.27 -6.37
N PRO A 33 -0.64 18.10 -5.96
CA PRO A 33 -2.04 17.71 -5.99
C PRO A 33 -2.52 17.52 -7.43
N GLU A 34 -3.15 16.37 -7.68
CA GLU A 34 -3.81 16.05 -8.95
C GLU A 34 -5.28 15.72 -8.67
N GLU A 35 -6.20 16.23 -9.49
CA GLU A 35 -7.63 15.95 -9.33
C GLU A 35 -7.96 14.52 -9.81
N GLY A 36 -9.11 14.01 -9.38
CA GLY A 36 -9.56 12.67 -9.73
C GLY A 36 -9.54 12.40 -11.24
N PHE A 37 -9.08 11.20 -11.62
CA PHE A 37 -8.85 10.75 -12.99
C PHE A 37 -7.69 11.43 -13.73
N GLN A 38 -6.95 12.34 -13.09
CA GLN A 38 -5.75 12.99 -13.64
C GLN A 38 -4.53 12.80 -12.73
N ASP A 39 -4.64 11.94 -11.72
CA ASP A 39 -3.71 11.60 -10.67
C ASP A 39 -2.61 10.60 -11.08
N TYR A 40 -1.93 10.92 -12.18
CA TYR A 40 -0.89 10.09 -12.80
C TYR A 40 0.42 10.10 -12.01
N HIS A 41 0.84 11.25 -11.47
CA HIS A 41 2.05 11.36 -10.65
C HIS A 41 1.90 10.54 -9.37
N ALA A 42 0.77 10.70 -8.68
CA ALA A 42 0.46 9.92 -7.48
C ALA A 42 0.39 8.41 -7.78
N GLN A 43 -0.31 8.00 -8.85
CA GLN A 43 -0.33 6.60 -9.29
C GLN A 43 1.10 6.06 -9.50
N ASN A 44 1.94 6.78 -10.24
CA ASN A 44 3.29 6.32 -10.59
C ASN A 44 4.16 6.15 -9.35
N ILE A 45 4.16 7.11 -8.42
CA ILE A 45 4.96 7.02 -7.19
C ILE A 45 4.55 5.79 -6.36
N LEU A 46 3.24 5.60 -6.17
CA LEU A 46 2.72 4.49 -5.35
C LEU A 46 3.05 3.14 -5.98
N THR A 47 2.85 3.03 -7.29
CA THR A 47 3.06 1.77 -8.03
C THR A 47 4.55 1.44 -8.19
N ASP A 48 5.41 2.42 -8.49
CA ASP A 48 6.87 2.25 -8.51
C ASP A 48 7.39 1.75 -7.16
N TYR A 49 6.88 2.31 -6.06
CA TYR A 49 7.28 1.93 -4.73
C TYR A 49 6.83 0.51 -4.36
N LEU A 50 5.59 0.13 -4.68
CA LEU A 50 5.09 -1.23 -4.49
C LEU A 50 5.88 -2.26 -5.30
N GLU A 51 6.17 -1.97 -6.58
CA GLU A 51 7.01 -2.81 -7.44
C GLU A 51 8.41 -2.98 -6.84
N LYS A 52 9.03 -1.91 -6.34
CA LYS A 52 10.32 -1.95 -5.63
C LYS A 52 10.27 -2.82 -4.38
N LYS A 53 9.12 -2.89 -3.69
CA LYS A 53 8.91 -3.77 -2.52
C LYS A 53 8.47 -5.19 -2.90
N GLY A 54 8.45 -5.51 -4.20
CA GLY A 54 8.22 -6.86 -4.72
C GLY A 54 6.75 -7.23 -4.90
N PHE A 55 5.85 -6.26 -4.99
CA PHE A 55 4.46 -6.51 -5.39
C PHE A 55 4.38 -6.60 -6.92
N PRO A 56 3.71 -7.63 -7.47
CA PRO A 56 3.13 -7.56 -8.80
C PRO A 56 2.06 -6.45 -8.84
N VAL A 57 2.27 -5.46 -9.71
CA VAL A 57 1.35 -4.33 -9.89
C VAL A 57 0.78 -4.33 -11.30
N GLU A 58 -0.53 -4.18 -11.39
CA GLU A 58 -1.28 -3.89 -12.61
C GLU A 58 -1.70 -2.42 -12.56
N ARG A 59 -1.04 -1.60 -13.38
CA ARG A 59 -1.41 -0.18 -13.58
C ARG A 59 -2.56 -0.07 -14.57
N GLN A 60 -3.23 1.08 -14.60
CA GLN A 60 -4.40 1.33 -15.44
C GLN A 60 -5.49 0.28 -15.20
N TYR A 61 -5.70 -0.09 -13.93
CA TYR A 61 -6.69 -1.09 -13.54
C TYR A 61 -8.08 -0.45 -13.47
N VAL A 62 -8.99 -0.90 -14.33
CA VAL A 62 -10.38 -0.39 -14.51
C VAL A 62 -10.46 1.04 -15.06
N ILE A 63 -9.58 1.94 -14.62
CA ILE A 63 -9.44 3.33 -15.09
C ILE A 63 -7.94 3.67 -15.26
N ASP A 64 -7.62 4.70 -16.03
CA ASP A 64 -6.25 5.04 -16.41
C ASP A 64 -5.34 5.32 -15.20
N THR A 65 -5.83 6.04 -14.21
CA THR A 65 -5.03 6.36 -13.01
C THR A 65 -5.16 5.30 -11.92
N GLY A 66 -6.02 4.29 -12.07
CA GLY A 66 -6.23 3.22 -11.09
C GLY A 66 -5.14 2.15 -11.14
N PHE A 67 -4.91 1.45 -10.04
CA PHE A 67 -3.97 0.31 -10.01
C PHE A 67 -4.44 -0.81 -9.08
N ARG A 68 -3.88 -2.00 -9.27
CA ARG A 68 -4.07 -3.16 -8.40
C ARG A 68 -2.73 -3.82 -8.11
N ALA A 69 -2.41 -3.97 -6.84
CA ALA A 69 -1.27 -4.76 -6.36
C ALA A 69 -1.78 -5.99 -5.62
N ILE A 70 -1.17 -7.15 -5.83
CA ILE A 70 -1.61 -8.41 -5.21
C ILE A 70 -0.41 -9.12 -4.60
N TYR A 71 -0.52 -9.54 -3.35
CA TYR A 71 0.50 -10.32 -2.66
C TYR A 71 -0.08 -11.48 -1.85
N GLY A 72 0.57 -12.64 -1.94
CA GLY A 72 0.23 -13.80 -1.13
C GLY A 72 0.09 -15.07 -1.96
N SER A 73 -0.69 -16.01 -1.43
CA SER A 73 -0.80 -17.36 -1.99
C SER A 73 -1.85 -17.53 -3.09
N HIS A 74 -2.63 -16.47 -3.39
CA HIS A 74 -3.87 -16.55 -4.17
C HIS A 74 -4.92 -17.50 -3.56
N SER A 75 -4.76 -17.88 -2.29
CA SER A 75 -5.74 -18.62 -1.51
C SER A 75 -6.62 -17.68 -0.68
N LYS A 76 -7.74 -18.21 -0.19
CA LYS A 76 -8.69 -17.47 0.64
C LYS A 76 -8.22 -17.40 2.10
N PRO A 77 -8.57 -16.33 2.84
CA PRO A 77 -9.33 -15.16 2.39
C PRO A 77 -8.51 -14.21 1.51
N ASN A 78 -9.20 -13.44 0.66
CA ASN A 78 -8.63 -12.30 -0.05
C ASN A 78 -9.13 -11.04 0.65
N ILE A 79 -8.23 -10.15 1.06
CA ILE A 79 -8.55 -8.88 1.72
C ILE A 79 -8.02 -7.77 0.84
N SER A 80 -8.84 -6.78 0.48
CA SER A 80 -8.37 -5.63 -0.30
C SER A 80 -8.26 -4.40 0.57
N ILE A 81 -7.20 -3.62 0.34
CA ILE A 81 -6.99 -2.31 0.95
C ILE A 81 -7.23 -1.27 -0.14
N LEU A 82 -8.15 -0.33 0.11
CA LEU A 82 -8.38 0.77 -0.81
C LEU A 82 -7.40 1.90 -0.50
N CYS A 83 -6.75 2.40 -1.55
CA CYS A 83 -5.86 3.56 -1.50
C CYS A 83 -6.46 4.63 -2.41
N GLU A 84 -6.89 5.75 -1.82
CA GLU A 84 -7.30 6.96 -2.54
C GLU A 84 -6.15 7.95 -2.50
N TYR A 85 -5.93 8.71 -3.58
CA TYR A 85 -4.79 9.62 -3.72
C TYR A 85 -5.09 10.84 -4.59
N ASP A 86 -6.35 11.06 -4.97
CA ASP A 86 -6.79 12.28 -5.66
C ASP A 86 -6.87 13.47 -4.70
N SER A 87 -6.92 14.66 -5.27
CA SER A 87 -7.09 15.92 -4.57
C SER A 87 -8.38 16.63 -4.97
N LEU A 88 -8.81 17.59 -4.16
CA LEU A 88 -9.95 18.44 -4.45
C LEU A 88 -9.53 19.69 -5.24
N PRO A 89 -10.41 20.20 -6.13
CA PRO A 89 -10.16 21.45 -6.85
C PRO A 89 -9.85 22.60 -5.90
N ASP A 90 -8.87 23.42 -6.27
CA ASP A 90 -8.39 24.63 -5.58
C ASP A 90 -7.81 24.46 -4.16
N ILE A 91 -8.14 23.38 -3.45
CA ILE A 91 -7.77 23.17 -2.04
C ILE A 91 -6.86 21.96 -1.81
N GLY A 92 -6.57 21.18 -2.84
CA GLY A 92 -5.64 20.06 -2.79
C GLY A 92 -6.16 18.91 -1.91
N HIS A 93 -5.27 18.22 -1.21
CA HIS A 93 -5.62 17.05 -0.38
C HIS A 93 -6.28 17.42 0.96
N ALA A 94 -7.25 18.33 0.98
CA ALA A 94 -7.97 18.71 2.19
C ALA A 94 -8.68 17.53 2.88
N CYS A 95 -9.01 16.47 2.13
CA CYS A 95 -9.53 15.19 2.66
C CYS A 95 -8.45 14.22 3.15
N GLY A 96 -7.17 14.52 2.96
CA GLY A 96 -6.05 13.71 3.41
C GLY A 96 -5.78 12.44 2.59
N HIS A 97 -6.11 12.42 1.30
CA HIS A 97 -5.93 11.22 0.46
C HIS A 97 -4.45 10.82 0.32
N ASN A 98 -3.51 11.77 0.42
CA ASN A 98 -2.09 11.45 0.56
C ASN A 98 -1.78 10.58 1.80
N LEU A 99 -2.47 10.80 2.92
CA LEU A 99 -2.34 9.98 4.13
C LEU A 99 -3.09 8.64 3.98
N ILE A 100 -4.24 8.63 3.31
CA ILE A 100 -5.00 7.39 3.04
C ILE A 100 -4.15 6.43 2.18
N SER A 101 -3.51 6.95 1.13
CA SER A 101 -2.57 6.17 0.33
C SER A 101 -1.35 5.74 1.14
N GLU A 102 -0.75 6.62 1.95
CA GLU A 102 0.37 6.28 2.84
C GLU A 102 0.05 5.09 3.77
N VAL A 103 -1.06 5.16 4.52
CA VAL A 103 -1.45 4.09 5.44
C VAL A 103 -1.86 2.82 4.70
N GLY A 104 -2.45 2.93 3.52
CA GLY A 104 -2.83 1.79 2.70
C GLY A 104 -1.61 1.00 2.22
N ILE A 105 -0.59 1.69 1.71
CA ILE A 105 0.70 1.09 1.33
C ILE A 105 1.41 0.51 2.55
N GLY A 106 1.45 1.23 3.67
CA GLY A 106 2.01 0.74 4.92
C GLY A 106 1.37 -0.57 5.38
N ALA A 107 0.04 -0.62 5.39
CA ALA A 107 -0.71 -1.83 5.73
C ALA A 107 -0.41 -2.99 4.77
N ALA A 108 -0.30 -2.74 3.46
CA ALA A 108 0.08 -3.77 2.49
C ALA A 108 1.49 -4.32 2.78
N LEU A 109 2.45 -3.47 3.11
CA LEU A 109 3.83 -3.89 3.47
C LEU A 109 3.87 -4.72 4.75
N GLY A 110 3.14 -4.28 5.78
CA GLY A 110 3.05 -5.02 7.04
C GLY A 110 2.42 -6.41 6.85
N ILE A 111 1.33 -6.49 6.07
CA ILE A 111 0.69 -7.78 5.77
C ILE A 111 1.59 -8.67 4.93
N LYS A 112 2.28 -8.12 3.92
CA LYS A 112 3.28 -8.86 3.14
C LYS A 112 4.35 -9.48 4.05
N ALA A 113 4.91 -8.72 4.99
CA ALA A 113 5.91 -9.23 5.93
C ALA A 113 5.37 -10.37 6.81
N ALA A 114 4.13 -10.23 7.30
CA ALA A 114 3.47 -11.31 8.05
C ALA A 114 3.18 -12.56 7.20
N ILE A 115 2.82 -12.38 5.92
CA ILE A 115 2.66 -13.49 4.96
C ILE A 115 3.99 -14.23 4.75
N ASP A 116 5.08 -13.48 4.57
CA ASP A 116 6.42 -14.03 4.37
C ASP A 116 6.88 -14.83 5.60
N GLU A 117 6.78 -14.25 6.79
CA GLU A 117 7.12 -14.93 8.06
C GLU A 117 6.27 -16.19 8.27
N ALA A 118 4.96 -16.12 8.02
CA ALA A 118 4.11 -17.28 8.15
C ALA A 118 4.52 -18.40 7.17
N ARG A 119 4.84 -18.03 5.92
CA ARG A 119 5.31 -18.96 4.89
C ARG A 119 6.61 -19.64 5.28
N ASP A 120 7.57 -18.89 5.79
CA ASP A 120 8.87 -19.41 6.24
C ASP A 120 8.71 -20.36 7.45
N ALA A 121 7.70 -20.10 8.30
CA ALA A 121 7.26 -21.00 9.37
C ALA A 121 6.38 -22.18 8.88
N GLY A 122 6.25 -22.40 7.57
CA GLY A 122 5.48 -23.52 6.99
C GLY A 122 3.96 -23.35 7.03
N ARG A 123 3.46 -22.13 7.25
CA ARG A 123 2.03 -21.80 7.27
C ARG A 123 1.66 -20.98 6.04
N GLN A 124 0.48 -21.22 5.49
CA GLN A 124 -0.02 -20.44 4.37
C GLN A 124 -1.08 -19.45 4.87
N LEU A 125 -0.84 -18.16 4.65
CA LEU A 125 -1.86 -17.11 4.79
C LEU A 125 -2.49 -16.80 3.43
N GLY A 126 -3.60 -16.06 3.48
CA GLY A 126 -4.37 -15.66 2.31
C GLY A 126 -3.66 -14.64 1.41
N THR A 127 -4.45 -13.78 0.79
CA THR A 127 -3.96 -12.79 -0.19
C THR A 127 -4.39 -11.39 0.23
N VAL A 128 -3.50 -10.41 0.06
CA VAL A 128 -3.79 -8.97 0.15
C VAL A 128 -3.67 -8.32 -1.23
#